data_AF-A0A3P1TD39-F1
#
_entry.id   AF-A0A3P1TD39-F1
#
_cell.length_a   1.000
_cell.length_b   1.000
_cell.length_c   1.000
_cell.angle_alpha   90.00
_cell.angle_beta   90.00
_cell.angle_gamma   90.00
#
_symmetry.space_group_name_H-M   'P 1'
#
loop_
_entity.id
_entity.type
_entity.pdbx_description
1 polymer ?
#
loop_
_entity_poly.entity_id
_entity_poly.type
_entity_poly.pdbx_seq_one_letter_code
_entity_poly.pdbx_strand_id
1 'polypeptide(L)'
;MSDFPPSSQVLVEQLAEVTNAGGDVDQLILSWTARTLIEVDAAARGRRFTWPHHRRLPPHEVPLLSMTHDGHRREAAVQMLSSRSGVASDRLLALRLGDHVRQVRRAAWQALLARPFAPQLNVVVPVLVALRGRVVSSTALDDYARAVEPRLGHALWRDFLEHPDPGTRRWAVTEQITCGMDPATALEQLGREQDLLLVRALVEVAVGRQEIAHSLLSGRTAIGRRRALEVLRASALSVAQIEQRLLDRSSMVRRMAVFRAKDVGVDARTWYRERWTVCQDPRALAGLLDCGDTIPKEEVHVLMGSGGLRAPAPRGAVPGTAGCGA
;
A
#
# COMPACT_ATOMS: atom_id res chain seq x y z
N MET A 1 -13.51 18.24 -16.65
CA MET A 1 -12.60 17.17 -17.09
C MET A 1 -13.03 15.91 -16.37
N SER A 2 -13.18 14.78 -17.08
CA SER A 2 -13.66 13.53 -16.46
C SER A 2 -12.53 12.95 -15.59
N ASP A 3 -12.76 12.82 -14.28
CA ASP A 3 -11.81 12.24 -13.31
C ASP A 3 -11.66 10.71 -13.43
N PHE A 4 -12.28 10.10 -14.44
CA PHE A 4 -12.17 8.67 -14.67
C PHE A 4 -10.97 8.33 -15.56
N PRO A 5 -10.15 7.33 -15.17
CA PRO A 5 -9.08 6.85 -16.03
C PRO A 5 -9.66 6.31 -17.35
N PRO A 6 -8.97 6.49 -18.49
CA PRO A 6 -9.42 5.96 -19.78
C PRO A 6 -9.58 4.44 -19.69
N SER A 7 -10.53 3.89 -20.45
CA SER A 7 -10.71 2.44 -20.52
C SER A 7 -9.49 1.77 -21.17
N SER A 8 -9.24 0.50 -20.83
CA SER A 8 -8.14 -0.26 -21.43
C SER A 8 -8.24 -0.35 -22.96
N GLN A 9 -9.46 -0.31 -23.52
CA GLN A 9 -9.66 -0.29 -24.97
C GLN A 9 -9.18 1.02 -25.62
N VAL A 10 -9.47 2.16 -25.00
CA VAL A 10 -8.99 3.47 -25.46
C VAL A 10 -7.45 3.51 -25.41
N LEU A 11 -6.85 2.94 -24.37
CA LEU A 11 -5.39 2.85 -24.26
C LEU A 11 -4.75 1.94 -25.30
N VAL A 12 -5.42 0.84 -25.70
CA VAL A 12 -4.96 -0.01 -26.82
C VAL A 12 -5.03 0.74 -28.15
N GLU A 13 -6.10 1.52 -28.38
CA GLU A 13 -6.25 2.35 -29.58
C GLU A 13 -5.19 3.45 -29.63
N GLN A 14 -4.93 4.12 -28.51
CA GLN A 14 -3.85 5.09 -28.36
C GLN A 14 -2.48 4.46 -28.65
N LEU A 15 -2.22 3.25 -28.14
CA LEU A 15 -0.97 2.53 -28.42
C LEU A 15 -0.82 2.26 -29.93
N ALA A 16 -1.87 1.83 -30.61
CA ALA A 16 -1.84 1.58 -32.05
C ALA A 16 -1.65 2.87 -32.84
N GLU A 17 -2.32 3.97 -32.46
CA GLU A 17 -2.17 5.29 -33.08
C GLU A 17 -0.75 5.83 -32.96
N VAL A 18 -0.19 5.86 -31.75
CA VAL A 18 1.20 6.29 -31.50
C VAL A 18 2.18 5.42 -32.27
N THR A 19 1.95 4.10 -32.33
CA THR A 19 2.77 3.17 -33.12
C THR A 19 2.73 3.53 -34.61
N ASN A 20 1.54 3.67 -35.19
CA ASN A 20 1.35 3.96 -36.62
C ASN A 20 1.89 5.34 -37.02
N ALA A 21 1.85 6.31 -36.11
CA ALA A 21 2.42 7.65 -36.31
C ALA A 21 3.95 7.68 -36.12
N GLY A 22 4.59 6.56 -35.75
CA GLY A 22 6.02 6.51 -35.44
C GLY A 22 6.40 7.31 -34.18
N GLY A 23 5.45 7.53 -33.27
CA GLY A 23 5.67 8.24 -32.01
C GLY A 23 6.45 7.43 -30.97
N ASP A 24 6.66 8.02 -29.80
CA ASP A 24 7.41 7.40 -28.71
C ASP A 24 6.57 6.38 -27.92
N VAL A 25 6.53 5.15 -28.44
CA VAL A 25 5.82 4.03 -27.83
C VAL A 25 6.42 3.64 -26.47
N ASP A 26 7.73 3.81 -26.27
CA ASP A 26 8.38 3.46 -25.01
C ASP A 26 7.91 4.38 -23.89
N GLN A 27 7.88 5.69 -24.17
CA GLN A 27 7.40 6.67 -23.20
C GLN A 27 5.93 6.43 -22.84
N LEU A 28 5.09 6.07 -23.81
CA LEU A 28 3.70 5.70 -23.55
C LEU A 28 3.60 4.50 -22.59
N ILE A 29 4.38 3.44 -22.82
CA ILE A 29 4.38 2.24 -21.97
C ILE A 29 4.88 2.56 -20.56
N LEU A 30 5.90 3.42 -20.44
CA LEU A 30 6.44 3.83 -19.15
C LEU A 30 5.49 4.73 -18.37
N SER A 31 4.63 5.48 -19.05
CA SER A 31 3.58 6.29 -18.42
C SER A 31 2.49 5.46 -17.73
N TRP A 32 2.34 4.18 -18.09
CA TRP A 32 1.34 3.30 -17.50
C TRP A 32 1.81 2.71 -16.18
N THR A 33 0.87 2.52 -15.24
CA THR A 33 1.13 1.68 -14.08
C THR A 33 1.30 0.21 -14.49
N ALA A 34 1.91 -0.62 -13.64
CA ALA A 34 2.03 -2.05 -13.90
C ALA A 34 0.66 -2.72 -14.15
N ARG A 35 -0.35 -2.32 -13.36
CA ARG A 35 -1.74 -2.80 -13.52
C ARG A 35 -2.34 -2.38 -14.86
N THR A 36 -2.21 -1.10 -15.23
CA THR A 36 -2.70 -0.57 -16.50
C THR A 36 -2.07 -1.32 -17.68
N LEU A 37 -0.76 -1.56 -17.64
CA LEU A 37 -0.05 -2.33 -18.67
C LEU A 37 -0.62 -3.74 -18.85
N ILE A 38 -0.95 -4.43 -17.74
CA ILE A 38 -1.55 -5.77 -17.76
C ILE A 38 -2.99 -5.73 -18.33
N GLU A 39 -3.77 -4.71 -17.99
CA GLU A 39 -5.14 -4.52 -18.48
C GLU A 39 -5.15 -4.22 -19.99
N VAL A 40 -4.22 -3.38 -20.46
CA VAL A 40 -4.01 -3.07 -21.88
C VAL A 40 -3.62 -4.33 -22.66
N ASP A 41 -2.67 -5.14 -22.16
CA ASP A 41 -2.29 -6.39 -22.82
C ASP A 41 -3.45 -7.39 -22.89
N ALA A 42 -4.22 -7.55 -21.81
CA ALA A 42 -5.40 -8.40 -21.82
C ALA A 42 -6.43 -7.95 -22.87
N ALA A 43 -6.68 -6.63 -22.96
CA ALA A 43 -7.59 -6.05 -23.95
C ALA A 43 -7.07 -6.22 -25.38
N ALA A 44 -5.77 -5.99 -25.62
CA ALA A 44 -5.13 -6.15 -26.92
C ALA A 44 -5.21 -7.60 -27.44
N ARG A 45 -5.02 -8.59 -26.55
CA ARG A 45 -5.17 -10.02 -26.90
C ARG A 45 -6.61 -10.42 -27.21
N GLY A 46 -7.59 -9.74 -26.62
CA GLY A 46 -9.01 -9.98 -26.90
C GLY A 46 -9.42 -9.52 -28.29
N ARG A 47 -8.68 -8.60 -28.90
CA ARG A 47 -8.95 -8.09 -30.26
C ARG A 47 -8.17 -8.90 -31.30
N ARG A 48 -8.87 -9.34 -32.34
CA ARG A 48 -8.25 -9.81 -33.59
C ARG A 48 -7.86 -8.59 -34.42
N PHE A 49 -6.87 -7.84 -33.97
CA PHE A 49 -6.27 -6.82 -34.82
C PHE A 49 -5.65 -7.49 -36.05
N THR A 50 -6.06 -7.04 -37.22
CA THR A 50 -5.42 -7.39 -38.49
C THR A 50 -4.13 -6.58 -38.60
N TRP A 51 -3.03 -7.21 -38.18
CA TRP A 51 -1.71 -6.60 -38.28
C TRP A 51 -1.14 -6.80 -39.69
N PRO A 52 -0.51 -5.76 -40.26
CA PRO A 52 0.14 -5.92 -41.54
C PRO A 52 1.23 -7.00 -41.48
N HIS A 53 1.29 -7.84 -42.51
CA HIS A 53 2.27 -8.91 -42.63
C HIS A 53 3.60 -8.36 -43.17
N HIS A 54 4.32 -7.58 -42.37
CA HIS A 54 5.66 -7.14 -42.76
C HIS A 54 6.68 -8.27 -42.52
N ARG A 55 7.50 -8.58 -43.54
CA ARG A 55 8.62 -9.55 -43.41
C ARG A 55 9.71 -9.09 -42.43
N ARG A 56 9.82 -7.76 -42.22
CA ARG A 56 10.66 -7.13 -41.19
C ARG A 56 9.80 -6.12 -40.46
N LEU A 57 9.60 -6.32 -39.17
CA LEU A 57 8.80 -5.42 -38.35
C LEU A 57 9.68 -4.24 -37.90
N PRO A 58 9.23 -3.00 -38.09
CA PRO A 58 9.88 -1.82 -37.53
C PRO A 58 10.06 -1.95 -36.00
N PRO A 59 11.17 -1.45 -35.43
CA PRO A 59 11.41 -1.55 -33.98
C PRO A 59 10.31 -0.95 -33.09
N HIS A 60 9.61 0.09 -33.57
CA HIS A 60 8.52 0.73 -32.82
C HIS A 60 7.24 -0.12 -32.78
N GLU A 61 7.07 -1.10 -33.65
CA GLU A 61 5.92 -2.02 -33.63
C GLU A 61 6.09 -3.18 -32.63
N VAL A 62 7.30 -3.42 -32.13
CA VAL A 62 7.62 -4.56 -31.26
C VAL A 62 6.75 -4.62 -30.00
N PRO A 63 6.48 -3.52 -29.27
CA PRO A 63 5.60 -3.57 -28.11
C PRO A 63 4.19 -4.03 -28.44
N LEU A 64 3.66 -3.58 -29.56
CA LEU A 64 2.33 -3.92 -30.03
C LEU A 64 2.27 -5.39 -30.47
N LEU A 65 3.30 -5.86 -31.18
CA LEU A 65 3.48 -7.28 -31.53
C LEU A 65 3.50 -8.17 -30.28
N SER A 66 4.15 -7.69 -29.21
CA SER A 66 4.24 -8.41 -27.95
C SER A 66 2.88 -8.64 -27.31
N MET A 67 1.86 -7.80 -27.59
CA MET A 67 0.51 -7.86 -27.01
C MET A 67 -0.54 -8.52 -27.92
N THR A 68 -0.12 -9.07 -29.06
CA THR A 68 -1.05 -9.72 -30.02
C THR A 68 -1.65 -11.01 -29.47
N HIS A 69 -2.75 -11.47 -30.06
CA HIS A 69 -3.35 -12.77 -29.70
C HIS A 69 -2.54 -13.99 -30.20
N ASP A 70 -1.70 -13.81 -31.21
CA ASP A 70 -0.88 -14.87 -31.84
C ASP A 70 0.40 -15.15 -31.04
N GLY A 71 0.51 -16.38 -30.52
CA GLY A 71 1.65 -16.81 -29.71
C GLY A 71 3.00 -16.77 -30.44
N HIS A 72 3.03 -17.08 -31.75
CA HIS A 72 4.28 -17.05 -32.53
C HIS A 72 4.80 -15.64 -32.70
N ARG A 73 3.89 -14.67 -32.91
CA ARG A 73 4.25 -13.26 -32.99
C ARG A 73 4.76 -12.74 -31.66
N ARG A 74 4.14 -13.13 -30.54
CA ARG A 74 4.64 -12.76 -29.21
C ARG A 74 6.02 -13.37 -28.92
N GLU A 75 6.27 -14.59 -29.35
CA GLU A 75 7.60 -15.22 -29.22
C GLU A 75 8.65 -14.45 -30.04
N ALA A 76 8.35 -14.12 -31.30
CA ALA A 76 9.22 -13.28 -32.12
C ALA A 76 9.44 -11.89 -31.50
N ALA A 77 8.39 -11.27 -30.94
CA ALA A 77 8.50 -10.01 -30.22
C ALA A 77 9.46 -10.12 -29.03
N VAL A 78 9.40 -11.21 -28.26
CA VAL A 78 10.33 -11.44 -27.14
C VAL A 78 11.78 -11.53 -27.62
N GLN A 79 12.05 -12.18 -28.75
CA GLN A 79 13.39 -12.23 -29.33
C GLN A 79 13.87 -10.84 -29.77
N MET A 80 13.00 -10.01 -30.34
CA MET A 80 13.34 -8.62 -30.68
C MET A 80 13.58 -7.78 -29.42
N LEU A 81 12.71 -7.91 -28.42
CA LEU A 81 12.84 -7.24 -27.12
C LEU A 81 14.13 -7.67 -26.40
N SER A 82 14.58 -8.93 -26.50
CA SER A 82 15.80 -9.38 -25.83
C SER A 82 17.04 -8.64 -26.35
N SER A 83 17.05 -8.25 -27.63
CA SER A 83 18.14 -7.47 -28.25
C SER A 83 18.06 -5.96 -28.00
N ARG A 84 16.91 -5.44 -27.56
CA ARG A 84 16.67 -4.01 -27.39
C ARG A 84 16.92 -3.59 -25.94
N SER A 85 17.88 -2.72 -25.67
CA SER A 85 18.08 -2.16 -24.33
C SER A 85 16.94 -1.20 -23.94
N GLY A 86 16.74 -1.00 -22.63
CA GLY A 86 15.83 0.00 -22.09
C GLY A 86 14.69 -0.57 -21.24
N VAL A 87 14.22 0.27 -20.31
CA VAL A 87 13.24 -0.07 -19.27
C VAL A 87 11.86 -0.43 -19.82
N ALA A 88 11.44 0.14 -20.95
CA ALA A 88 10.18 -0.24 -21.59
C ALA A 88 10.22 -1.71 -22.07
N SER A 89 11.35 -2.11 -22.65
CA SER A 89 11.56 -3.51 -23.07
C SER A 89 11.59 -4.45 -21.86
N ASP A 90 12.20 -4.05 -20.75
CA ASP A 90 12.20 -4.82 -19.50
C ASP A 90 10.78 -5.06 -18.97
N ARG A 91 9.94 -4.02 -18.96
CA ARG A 91 8.53 -4.15 -18.53
C ARG A 91 7.74 -5.11 -19.40
N LEU A 92 7.92 -5.04 -20.71
CA LEU A 92 7.24 -5.95 -21.64
C LEU A 92 7.73 -7.38 -21.47
N LEU A 93 9.04 -7.60 -21.31
CA LEU A 93 9.58 -8.93 -21.01
C LEU A 93 9.02 -9.48 -19.68
N ALA A 94 8.95 -8.66 -18.62
CA ALA A 94 8.32 -9.02 -17.35
C ALA A 94 6.85 -9.41 -17.54
N LEU A 95 6.12 -8.64 -18.33
CA LEU A 95 4.74 -8.90 -18.66
C LEU A 95 4.57 -10.25 -19.42
N ARG A 96 5.56 -10.67 -20.20
CA ARG A 96 5.57 -11.96 -20.91
C ARG A 96 5.87 -13.16 -20.00
N LEU A 97 6.34 -12.96 -18.76
CA LEU A 97 6.38 -14.06 -17.78
C LEU A 97 4.97 -14.56 -17.40
N GLY A 98 3.92 -13.77 -17.64
CA GLY A 98 2.52 -14.18 -17.48
C GLY A 98 1.84 -14.69 -18.76
N ASP A 99 2.58 -14.97 -19.84
CA ASP A 99 1.99 -15.49 -21.08
C ASP A 99 1.42 -16.90 -20.90
N HIS A 100 0.33 -17.26 -21.58
CA HIS A 100 -0.19 -18.63 -21.54
C HIS A 100 0.70 -19.61 -22.31
N VAL A 101 1.42 -19.14 -23.33
CA VAL A 101 2.35 -19.94 -24.13
C VAL A 101 3.67 -20.12 -23.37
N ARG A 102 4.03 -21.38 -23.08
CA ARG A 102 5.23 -21.72 -22.30
C ARG A 102 6.53 -21.25 -22.96
N GLN A 103 6.61 -21.31 -24.28
CA GLN A 103 7.77 -20.91 -25.08
C GLN A 103 8.05 -19.41 -24.92
N VAL A 104 7.00 -18.59 -25.00
CA VAL A 104 7.07 -17.13 -24.78
C VAL A 104 7.58 -16.84 -23.36
N ARG A 105 7.04 -17.49 -22.33
CA ARG A 105 7.51 -17.32 -20.95
C ARG A 105 9.00 -17.67 -20.79
N ARG A 106 9.42 -18.82 -21.32
CA ARG A 106 10.81 -19.29 -21.22
C ARG A 106 11.77 -18.32 -21.92
N ALA A 107 11.43 -17.86 -23.12
CA ALA A 107 12.24 -16.90 -23.86
C ALA A 107 12.34 -15.56 -23.11
N ALA A 108 11.22 -15.06 -22.56
CA ALA A 108 11.20 -13.82 -21.79
C ALA A 108 12.02 -13.92 -20.50
N TRP A 109 11.93 -15.06 -19.82
CA TRP A 109 12.73 -15.35 -18.63
C TRP A 109 14.22 -15.33 -18.93
N GLN A 110 14.66 -16.02 -19.98
CA GLN A 110 16.07 -16.03 -20.39
C GLN A 110 16.54 -14.62 -20.77
N ALA A 111 15.71 -13.86 -21.49
CA ALA A 111 16.02 -12.48 -21.86
C ALA A 111 16.17 -11.57 -20.63
N LEU A 112 15.31 -11.70 -19.62
CA LEU A 112 15.42 -10.90 -18.39
C LEU A 112 16.68 -11.23 -17.60
N LEU A 113 17.01 -12.52 -17.42
CA LEU A 113 18.19 -12.94 -16.66
C LEU A 113 19.52 -12.54 -17.31
N ALA A 114 19.53 -12.30 -18.62
CA ALA A 114 20.71 -11.85 -19.35
C ALA A 114 20.98 -10.33 -19.19
N ARG A 115 20.07 -9.57 -18.57
CA ARG A 115 20.17 -8.12 -18.46
C ARG A 115 20.81 -7.65 -17.15
N PRO A 116 21.40 -6.44 -17.12
CA PRO A 116 21.86 -5.81 -15.88
C PRO A 116 20.70 -5.52 -14.91
N PHE A 117 20.84 -5.96 -13.66
CA PHE A 117 19.73 -5.98 -12.69
C PHE A 117 19.32 -4.59 -12.15
N ALA A 118 20.26 -3.74 -11.77
CA ALA A 118 19.97 -2.55 -10.94
C ALA A 118 18.85 -1.62 -11.49
N PRO A 119 18.92 -1.06 -12.71
CA PRO A 119 17.85 -0.21 -13.24
C PRO A 119 16.59 -0.99 -13.66
N GLN A 120 16.75 -2.29 -13.94
CA GLN A 120 15.66 -3.16 -14.41
C GLN A 120 14.67 -3.48 -13.29
N LEU A 121 15.14 -3.65 -12.05
CA LEU A 121 14.33 -4.12 -10.92
C LEU A 121 13.14 -3.20 -10.61
N ASN A 122 13.37 -1.88 -10.65
CA ASN A 122 12.35 -0.86 -10.39
C ASN A 122 11.21 -0.87 -11.42
N VAL A 123 11.38 -1.50 -12.57
CA VAL A 123 10.34 -1.59 -13.60
C VAL A 123 9.80 -3.01 -13.79
N VAL A 124 10.62 -4.05 -13.53
CA VAL A 124 10.22 -5.45 -13.64
C VAL A 124 9.39 -5.89 -12.43
N VAL A 125 9.87 -5.63 -11.21
CA VAL A 125 9.22 -6.13 -9.98
C VAL A 125 7.78 -5.64 -9.86
N PRO A 126 7.43 -4.36 -10.09
CA PRO A 126 6.03 -3.93 -10.05
C PRO A 126 5.12 -4.70 -11.01
N VAL A 127 5.62 -5.06 -12.21
CA VAL A 127 4.86 -5.88 -13.18
C VAL A 127 4.66 -7.29 -12.64
N LEU A 128 5.70 -7.91 -12.07
CA LEU A 128 5.59 -9.26 -11.50
C LEU A 128 4.69 -9.31 -10.26
N VAL A 129 4.73 -8.28 -9.41
CA VAL A 129 3.83 -8.10 -8.28
C VAL A 129 2.39 -7.97 -8.76
N ALA A 130 2.13 -7.17 -9.79
CA ALA A 130 0.79 -7.03 -10.36
C ALA A 130 0.28 -8.29 -11.09
N LEU A 131 1.19 -9.14 -11.57
CA LEU A 131 0.89 -10.47 -12.11
C LEU A 131 0.69 -11.54 -11.03
N ARG A 132 1.07 -11.27 -9.77
CA ARG A 132 0.93 -12.20 -8.65
C ARG A 132 -0.55 -12.53 -8.43
N GLY A 133 -0.87 -13.82 -8.31
CA GLY A 133 -2.23 -14.33 -8.14
C GLY A 133 -2.93 -14.75 -9.44
N ARG A 134 -2.33 -14.51 -10.61
CA ARG A 134 -2.79 -15.16 -11.85
C ARG A 134 -2.22 -16.57 -11.94
N VAL A 135 -3.05 -17.54 -12.33
CA VAL A 135 -2.72 -18.99 -12.35
C VAL A 135 -1.41 -19.28 -13.08
N VAL A 136 -1.16 -18.62 -14.22
CA VAL A 136 -0.01 -18.91 -15.08
C VAL A 136 1.30 -18.28 -14.57
N SER A 137 1.24 -17.24 -13.74
CA SER A 137 2.40 -16.46 -13.26
C SER A 137 2.57 -16.49 -11.76
N SER A 138 1.94 -17.44 -11.06
CA SER A 138 1.93 -17.46 -9.59
C SER A 138 3.33 -17.58 -8.99
N THR A 139 4.28 -18.24 -9.68
CA THR A 139 5.66 -18.43 -9.20
C THR A 139 6.65 -17.42 -9.79
N ALA A 140 6.28 -16.65 -10.81
CA ALA A 140 7.24 -15.86 -11.59
C ALA A 140 7.96 -14.80 -10.75
N LEU A 141 7.26 -14.19 -9.79
CA LEU A 141 7.84 -13.24 -8.85
C LEU A 141 8.86 -13.91 -7.92
N ASP A 142 8.51 -15.05 -7.33
CA ASP A 142 9.36 -15.78 -6.39
C ASP A 142 10.59 -16.36 -7.10
N ASP A 143 10.41 -16.86 -8.33
CA ASP A 143 11.49 -17.32 -9.19
C ASP A 143 12.45 -16.17 -9.52
N TYR A 144 11.90 -15.00 -9.89
CA TYR A 144 12.69 -13.81 -10.18
C TYR A 144 13.45 -13.33 -8.95
N ALA A 145 12.77 -13.18 -7.81
CA ALA A 145 13.36 -12.77 -6.54
C ALA A 145 14.55 -13.66 -6.15
N ARG A 146 14.39 -14.99 -6.20
CA ARG A 146 15.48 -15.95 -5.92
C ARG A 146 16.65 -15.82 -6.90
N ALA A 147 16.38 -15.58 -8.18
CA ALA A 147 17.44 -15.44 -9.18
C ALA A 147 18.25 -14.15 -9.01
N VAL A 148 17.64 -13.10 -8.46
CA VAL A 148 18.29 -11.80 -8.28
C VAL A 148 18.86 -11.60 -6.88
N GLU A 149 18.31 -12.27 -5.85
CA GLU A 149 18.66 -12.10 -4.42
C GLU A 149 20.17 -12.03 -4.13
N PRO A 150 21.04 -12.91 -4.66
CA PRO A 150 22.49 -12.83 -4.41
C PRO A 150 23.16 -11.53 -4.89
N ARG A 151 22.45 -10.75 -5.72
CA ARG A 151 22.95 -9.54 -6.37
C ARG A 151 22.33 -8.25 -5.83
N LEU A 152 21.21 -8.33 -5.09
CA LEU A 152 20.42 -7.14 -4.74
C LEU A 152 20.91 -6.41 -3.50
N GLY A 153 21.53 -7.12 -2.54
CA GLY A 153 21.92 -6.56 -1.24
C GLY A 153 20.74 -5.89 -0.49
N HIS A 154 21.05 -5.19 0.60
CA HIS A 154 20.03 -4.52 1.43
C HIS A 154 19.52 -3.19 0.82
N ALA A 155 20.30 -2.53 -0.05
CA ALA A 155 19.99 -1.20 -0.54
C ALA A 155 18.73 -1.15 -1.42
N LEU A 156 18.51 -2.17 -2.26
CA LEU A 156 17.37 -2.20 -3.18
C LEU A 156 16.02 -2.38 -2.46
N TRP A 157 15.99 -3.07 -1.32
CA TRP A 157 14.75 -3.21 -0.57
C TRP A 157 14.21 -1.86 -0.10
N ARG A 158 15.09 -0.88 0.17
CA ARG A 158 14.67 0.48 0.51
C ARG A 158 13.85 1.11 -0.62
N ASP A 159 14.31 0.97 -1.86
CA ASP A 159 13.61 1.52 -3.04
C ASP A 159 12.19 0.92 -3.17
N PHE A 160 12.03 -0.37 -2.88
CA PHE A 160 10.72 -1.03 -2.94
C PHE A 160 9.80 -0.68 -1.77
N LEU A 161 10.34 -0.43 -0.58
CA LEU A 161 9.57 0.03 0.57
C LEU A 161 9.02 1.45 0.34
N GLU A 162 9.73 2.28 -0.43
CA GLU A 162 9.35 3.65 -0.77
C GLU A 162 8.64 3.78 -2.13
N HIS A 163 8.43 2.66 -2.83
CA HIS A 163 7.89 2.67 -4.19
C HIS A 163 6.49 3.28 -4.25
N PRO A 164 6.12 4.09 -5.27
CA PRO A 164 4.81 4.74 -5.33
C PRO A 164 3.62 3.77 -5.48
N ASP A 165 3.82 2.63 -6.16
CA ASP A 165 2.80 1.59 -6.31
C ASP A 165 2.54 0.84 -4.99
N PRO A 166 1.32 0.88 -4.43
CA PRO A 166 0.99 0.22 -3.17
C PRO A 166 1.16 -1.30 -3.20
N GLY A 167 0.91 -1.95 -4.35
CA GLY A 167 1.08 -3.40 -4.48
C GLY A 167 2.53 -3.81 -4.26
N THR A 168 3.45 -3.07 -4.87
CA THR A 168 4.90 -3.26 -4.76
C THR A 168 5.38 -3.03 -3.33
N ARG A 169 4.95 -1.95 -2.67
CA ARG A 169 5.27 -1.72 -1.25
C ARG A 169 4.77 -2.85 -0.36
N ARG A 170 3.53 -3.31 -0.59
CA ARG A 170 2.94 -4.40 0.20
C ARG A 170 3.75 -5.68 0.08
N TRP A 171 4.15 -6.03 -1.13
CA TRP A 171 5.03 -7.16 -1.37
C TRP A 171 6.36 -6.98 -0.63
N ALA A 172 7.04 -5.85 -0.80
CA ALA A 172 8.35 -5.60 -0.18
C ALA A 172 8.32 -5.66 1.35
N VAL A 173 7.31 -5.05 1.98
CA VAL A 173 7.11 -5.14 3.44
C VAL A 173 6.86 -6.59 3.85
N THR A 174 6.01 -7.33 3.13
CA THR A 174 5.70 -8.72 3.45
C THR A 174 6.95 -9.60 3.37
N GLU A 175 7.73 -9.48 2.29
CA GLU A 175 8.98 -10.24 2.14
C GLU A 175 9.97 -9.92 3.25
N GLN A 176 10.16 -8.65 3.60
CA GLN A 176 11.05 -8.30 4.71
C GLN A 176 10.58 -8.88 6.04
N ILE A 177 9.26 -8.86 6.32
CA ILE A 177 8.71 -9.49 7.53
C ILE A 177 9.00 -11.00 7.52
N THR A 178 8.80 -11.68 6.39
CA THR A 178 9.11 -13.11 6.23
C THR A 178 10.60 -13.41 6.42
N CYS A 179 11.47 -12.50 5.99
CA CYS A 179 12.93 -12.60 6.20
C CYS A 179 13.40 -12.13 7.59
N GLY A 180 12.49 -11.86 8.53
CA GLY A 180 12.84 -11.48 9.89
C GLY A 180 13.16 -9.99 10.06
N MET A 181 12.36 -9.11 9.45
CA MET A 181 12.41 -7.66 9.66
C MET A 181 12.53 -7.34 11.17
N ASP A 182 13.53 -6.54 11.52
CA ASP A 182 13.73 -6.17 12.91
C ASP A 182 12.67 -5.14 13.38
N PRO A 183 12.33 -5.13 14.68
CA PRO A 183 11.30 -4.22 15.20
C PRO A 183 11.59 -2.72 15.02
N ALA A 184 12.85 -2.29 14.95
CA ALA A 184 13.19 -0.88 14.78
C ALA A 184 12.93 -0.42 13.34
N THR A 185 13.32 -1.24 12.36
CA THR A 185 12.96 -1.01 10.94
C THR A 185 11.45 -0.99 10.75
N ALA A 186 10.72 -1.91 11.38
CA ALA A 186 9.25 -1.92 11.32
C ALA A 186 8.63 -0.63 11.88
N LEU A 187 9.16 -0.12 12.99
CA LEU A 187 8.71 1.14 13.60
C LEU A 187 9.00 2.35 12.70
N GLU A 188 10.17 2.40 12.07
CA GLU A 188 10.53 3.45 11.12
C GLU A 188 9.55 3.49 9.94
N GLN A 189 9.27 2.33 9.33
CA GLN A 189 8.35 2.21 8.21
C GLN A 189 6.90 2.56 8.60
N LEU A 190 6.47 2.15 9.79
CA LEU A 190 5.15 2.49 10.32
C LEU A 190 4.92 4.01 10.42
N GLY A 191 5.97 4.81 10.59
CA GLY A 191 5.88 6.27 10.64
C GLY A 191 5.49 6.92 9.31
N ARG A 192 5.72 6.22 8.19
CA ARG A 192 5.49 6.72 6.82
C ARG A 192 4.29 6.06 6.14
N GLU A 193 3.90 4.86 6.58
CA GLU A 193 2.89 4.07 5.91
C GLU A 193 1.45 4.58 6.15
N GLN A 194 0.67 4.60 5.07
CA GLN A 194 -0.73 5.00 5.05
C GLN A 194 -1.67 3.83 4.77
N ASP A 195 -1.16 2.75 4.17
CA ASP A 195 -1.90 1.54 3.90
C ASP A 195 -2.23 0.78 5.19
N LEU A 196 -3.51 0.70 5.53
CA LEU A 196 -3.96 0.09 6.78
C LEU A 196 -3.60 -1.40 6.92
N LEU A 197 -3.46 -2.13 5.80
CA LEU A 197 -3.04 -3.53 5.84
C LEU A 197 -1.57 -3.64 6.26
N LEU A 198 -0.72 -2.75 5.74
CA LEU A 198 0.70 -2.71 6.09
C LEU A 198 0.93 -2.13 7.48
N VAL A 199 0.19 -1.08 7.86
CA VAL A 199 0.18 -0.56 9.23
C VAL A 199 -0.08 -1.68 10.22
N ARG A 200 -1.04 -2.57 9.94
CA ARG A 200 -1.33 -3.72 10.81
C ARG A 200 -0.14 -4.68 10.87
N ALA A 201 0.39 -5.11 9.72
CA ALA A 201 1.51 -6.04 9.67
C ALA A 201 2.77 -5.50 10.36
N LEU A 202 3.11 -4.23 10.12
CA LEU A 202 4.26 -3.55 10.72
C LEU A 202 4.11 -3.40 12.23
N VAL A 203 2.89 -3.10 12.72
CA VAL A 203 2.61 -3.03 14.16
C VAL A 203 2.86 -4.39 14.84
N GLU A 204 2.49 -5.50 14.21
CA GLU A 204 2.73 -6.84 14.78
C GLU A 204 4.23 -7.12 14.95
N VAL A 205 5.06 -6.71 13.98
CA VAL A 205 6.52 -6.87 14.06
C VAL A 205 7.13 -5.91 15.07
N ALA A 206 6.74 -4.64 15.04
CA ALA A 206 7.30 -3.59 15.90
C ALA A 206 7.09 -3.86 17.40
N VAL A 207 5.93 -4.43 17.78
CA VAL A 207 5.56 -4.65 19.18
C VAL A 207 6.36 -5.77 19.88
N GLY A 208 7.24 -6.48 19.16
CA GLY A 208 8.09 -7.53 19.73
C GLY A 208 9.00 -7.10 20.90
N ARG A 209 9.14 -5.80 21.17
CA ARG A 209 9.88 -5.24 22.31
C ARG A 209 9.02 -4.29 23.15
N GLN A 210 9.13 -4.37 24.48
CA GLN A 210 8.29 -3.60 25.41
C GLN A 210 8.49 -2.08 25.25
N GLU A 211 9.72 -1.63 24.99
CA GLU A 211 10.07 -0.22 24.80
C GLU A 211 9.36 0.38 23.57
N ILE A 212 9.21 -0.42 22.51
CA ILE A 212 8.50 -0.02 21.30
C ILE A 212 7.00 0.04 21.55
N ALA A 213 6.44 -0.92 22.31
CA ALA A 213 5.03 -0.89 22.69
C ALA A 213 4.67 0.39 23.46
N HIS A 214 5.55 0.87 24.36
CA HIS A 214 5.34 2.17 25.02
C HIS A 214 5.32 3.34 24.03
N SER A 215 6.23 3.35 23.05
CA SER A 215 6.27 4.38 22.00
C SER A 215 4.99 4.35 21.15
N LEU A 216 4.43 3.17 20.92
CA LEU A 216 3.19 3.01 20.15
C LEU A 216 1.95 3.52 20.87
N LEU A 217 1.92 3.60 22.22
CA LEU A 217 0.81 4.20 22.96
C LEU A 217 0.58 5.68 22.61
N SER A 218 1.64 6.42 22.29
CA SER A 218 1.56 7.82 21.83
C SER A 218 1.52 7.95 20.30
N GLY A 219 1.60 6.84 19.58
CA GLY A 219 1.62 6.79 18.12
C GLY A 219 0.33 7.29 17.45
N ARG A 220 0.45 7.66 16.17
CA ARG A 220 -0.64 8.26 15.38
C ARG A 220 -1.78 7.27 15.08
N THR A 221 -1.45 6.00 14.84
CA THR A 221 -2.40 4.97 14.39
C THR A 221 -3.15 4.34 15.57
N ALA A 222 -4.46 4.19 15.42
CA ALA A 222 -5.27 3.52 16.46
C ALA A 222 -4.92 2.04 16.60
N ILE A 223 -4.51 1.39 15.49
CA ILE A 223 -4.07 -0.01 15.48
C ILE A 223 -2.83 -0.17 16.37
N GLY A 224 -1.82 0.69 16.20
CA GLY A 224 -0.61 0.68 17.03
C GLY A 224 -0.92 0.89 18.52
N ARG A 225 -1.73 1.90 18.85
CA ARG A 225 -2.12 2.18 20.24
C ARG A 225 -2.88 1.04 20.89
N ARG A 226 -3.81 0.41 20.17
CA ARG A 226 -4.56 -0.76 20.67
C ARG A 226 -3.63 -1.95 20.88
N ARG A 227 -2.76 -2.25 19.91
CA ARG A 227 -1.83 -3.39 20.02
C ARG A 227 -0.83 -3.19 21.17
N ALA A 228 -0.36 -1.97 21.38
CA ALA A 228 0.47 -1.63 22.52
C ALA A 228 -0.22 -1.96 23.86
N LEU A 229 -1.49 -1.58 24.03
CA LEU A 229 -2.27 -1.95 25.22
C LEU A 229 -2.44 -3.47 25.36
N GLU A 230 -2.56 -4.19 24.25
CA GLU A 230 -2.72 -5.65 24.26
C GLU A 230 -1.46 -6.39 24.72
N VAL A 231 -0.26 -5.91 24.34
CA VAL A 231 1.00 -6.59 24.66
C VAL A 231 1.62 -6.11 25.97
N LEU A 232 1.41 -4.84 26.35
CA LEU A 232 1.89 -4.34 27.63
C LEU A 232 1.11 -5.01 28.79
N ARG A 233 1.86 -5.58 29.73
CA ARG A 233 1.30 -6.12 30.97
C ARG A 233 0.74 -4.98 31.83
N ALA A 234 -0.23 -5.28 32.69
CA ALA A 234 -0.83 -4.30 33.60
C ALA A 234 0.23 -3.59 34.46
N SER A 235 1.26 -4.32 34.94
CA SER A 235 2.36 -3.75 35.72
C SER A 235 3.25 -2.77 34.94
N ALA A 236 3.19 -2.79 33.61
CA ALA A 236 3.93 -1.85 32.77
C ALA A 236 3.16 -0.55 32.51
N LEU A 237 1.86 -0.50 32.82
CA LEU A 237 1.01 0.66 32.57
C LEU A 237 0.71 1.37 33.89
N SER A 238 0.97 2.67 33.94
CA SER A 238 0.46 3.48 35.06
C SER A 238 -1.04 3.71 34.94
N VAL A 239 -1.72 3.93 36.07
CA VAL A 239 -3.14 4.29 36.09
C VAL A 239 -3.39 5.51 35.19
N ALA A 240 -2.56 6.54 35.28
CA ALA A 240 -2.66 7.74 34.46
C ALA A 240 -2.55 7.46 32.95
N GLN A 241 -1.71 6.50 32.53
CA GLN A 241 -1.63 6.09 31.13
C GLN A 241 -2.92 5.40 30.66
N ILE A 242 -3.50 4.54 31.51
CA ILE A 242 -4.77 3.86 31.22
C ILE A 242 -5.90 4.88 31.11
N GLU A 243 -6.02 5.80 32.06
CA GLU A 243 -7.00 6.89 32.04
C GLU A 243 -6.88 7.76 30.79
N GLN A 244 -5.65 8.09 30.38
CA GLN A 244 -5.42 8.80 29.13
C GLN A 244 -5.94 8.00 27.91
N ARG A 245 -5.81 6.67 27.92
CA ARG A 245 -6.31 5.81 26.83
C ARG A 245 -7.82 5.55 26.90
N LEU A 246 -8.45 5.68 28.06
CA LEU A 246 -9.91 5.73 28.16
C LEU A 246 -10.46 6.94 27.38
N LEU A 247 -9.72 8.05 27.28
CA LEU A 247 -10.09 9.22 26.46
C LEU A 247 -9.53 9.17 25.03
N ASP A 248 -9.17 7.99 24.51
CA ASP A 248 -8.70 7.90 23.13
C ASP A 248 -9.83 8.24 22.14
N ARG A 249 -9.45 8.84 21.00
CA ARG A 249 -10.39 9.16 19.93
C ARG A 249 -11.00 7.90 19.29
N SER A 250 -10.29 6.78 19.30
CA SER A 250 -10.73 5.53 18.69
C SER A 250 -11.45 4.65 19.71
N SER A 251 -12.68 4.23 19.40
CA SER A 251 -13.45 3.27 20.22
C SER A 251 -12.71 1.96 20.43
N MET A 252 -11.98 1.48 19.42
CA MET A 252 -11.15 0.28 19.53
C MET A 252 -10.06 0.39 20.60
N VAL A 253 -9.41 1.55 20.71
CA VAL A 253 -8.39 1.81 21.75
C VAL A 253 -9.06 1.92 23.11
N ARG A 254 -10.19 2.66 23.21
CA ARG A 254 -10.95 2.79 24.46
C ARG A 254 -11.40 1.44 25.01
N ARG A 255 -11.95 0.55 24.18
CA ARG A 255 -12.38 -0.79 24.60
C ARG A 255 -11.22 -1.62 25.16
N MET A 256 -10.05 -1.54 24.53
CA MET A 256 -8.86 -2.21 25.06
C MET A 256 -8.37 -1.55 26.36
N ALA A 257 -8.47 -0.22 26.49
CA ALA A 257 -8.15 0.50 27.72
C ALA A 257 -9.10 0.14 28.86
N VAL A 258 -10.40 -0.06 28.60
CA VAL A 258 -11.38 -0.55 29.58
C VAL A 258 -11.00 -1.94 30.09
N PHE A 259 -10.60 -2.83 29.17
CA PHE A 259 -10.09 -4.15 29.56
C PHE A 259 -8.87 -4.03 30.49
N ARG A 260 -7.91 -3.16 30.17
CA ARG A 260 -6.73 -2.92 31.02
C ARG A 260 -7.01 -2.19 32.32
N ALA A 261 -8.02 -1.31 32.35
CA ALA A 261 -8.46 -0.64 33.57
C ALA A 261 -8.91 -1.66 34.61
N LYS A 262 -9.64 -2.70 34.18
CA LYS A 262 -10.04 -3.80 35.06
C LYS A 262 -8.84 -4.53 35.67
N ASP A 263 -7.78 -4.76 34.89
CA ASP A 263 -6.57 -5.44 35.37
C ASP A 263 -5.83 -4.67 36.48
N VAL A 264 -5.98 -3.33 36.52
CA VAL A 264 -5.39 -2.47 37.57
C VAL A 264 -6.40 -2.01 38.62
N GLY A 265 -7.60 -2.62 38.65
CA GLY A 265 -8.64 -2.32 39.63
C GLY A 265 -9.40 -1.01 39.42
N VAL A 266 -9.35 -0.42 38.22
CA VAL A 266 -10.10 0.80 37.86
C VAL A 266 -11.45 0.42 37.25
N ASP A 267 -12.54 0.88 37.86
CA ASP A 267 -13.88 0.79 37.26
C ASP A 267 -14.06 1.88 36.20
N ALA A 268 -13.84 1.51 34.94
CA ALA A 268 -13.92 2.42 33.81
C ALA A 268 -15.31 3.07 33.65
N ARG A 269 -16.42 2.40 34.03
CA ARG A 269 -17.77 2.99 33.90
C ARG A 269 -17.93 4.13 34.91
N THR A 270 -17.61 3.86 36.17
CA THR A 270 -17.62 4.89 37.23
C THR A 270 -16.70 6.04 36.87
N TRP A 271 -15.49 5.74 36.39
CA TRP A 271 -14.51 6.74 35.95
C TRP A 271 -15.04 7.64 34.82
N TYR A 272 -15.61 7.07 33.76
CA TYR A 272 -16.16 7.87 32.67
C TYR A 272 -17.35 8.74 33.13
N ARG A 273 -18.17 8.23 34.06
CA ARG A 273 -19.32 8.96 34.59
C ARG A 273 -18.88 10.18 35.38
N GLU A 274 -17.94 10.00 36.30
CA GLU A 274 -17.34 11.12 37.04
C GLU A 274 -16.71 12.15 36.09
N ARG A 275 -15.94 11.68 35.09
CA ARG A 275 -15.30 12.55 34.11
C ARG A 275 -16.31 13.33 33.26
N TRP A 276 -17.40 12.69 32.84
CA TRP A 276 -18.49 13.34 32.11
C TRP A 276 -19.20 14.39 32.99
N THR A 277 -19.61 14.01 34.20
CA THR A 277 -20.32 14.92 35.11
C THR A 277 -19.48 16.15 35.46
N VAL A 278 -18.20 15.96 35.79
CA VAL A 278 -17.32 17.04 36.25
C VAL A 278 -16.79 17.90 35.10
N CYS A 279 -16.36 17.29 34.00
CA CYS A 279 -15.65 18.00 32.93
C CYS A 279 -16.47 18.17 31.65
N GLN A 280 -17.62 17.51 31.52
CA GLN A 280 -18.42 17.46 30.29
C GLN A 280 -17.58 17.06 29.06
N ASP A 281 -16.64 16.12 29.26
CA ASP A 281 -15.73 15.65 28.19
C ASP A 281 -16.49 14.73 27.21
N PRO A 282 -16.67 15.11 25.93
CA PRO A 282 -17.43 14.30 24.97
C PRO A 282 -16.81 12.92 24.72
N ARG A 283 -15.51 12.73 24.99
CA ARG A 283 -14.87 11.42 24.88
C ARG A 283 -15.22 10.51 26.05
N ALA A 284 -15.42 11.08 27.24
CA ALA A 284 -15.93 10.32 28.39
C ALA A 284 -17.36 9.85 28.12
N LEU A 285 -18.19 10.70 27.53
CA LEU A 285 -19.54 10.32 27.08
C LEU A 285 -19.50 9.17 26.06
N ALA A 286 -18.64 9.27 25.05
CA ALA A 286 -18.46 8.20 24.08
C ALA A 286 -17.98 6.89 24.73
N GLY A 287 -17.12 6.99 25.75
CA GLY A 287 -16.67 5.86 26.57
C GLY A 287 -17.80 5.21 27.38
N LEU A 288 -18.67 6.00 28.02
CA LEU A 288 -19.87 5.50 28.71
C LEU A 288 -20.76 4.69 27.78
N LEU A 289 -21.02 5.23 26.58
CA LEU A 289 -21.83 4.55 25.57
C LEU A 289 -21.16 3.27 25.07
N ASP A 290 -19.83 3.27 24.86
CA ASP A 290 -19.08 2.05 24.51
C ASP A 290 -19.18 0.96 25.60
N CYS A 291 -19.34 1.36 26.87
CA CYS A 291 -19.54 0.47 28.02
C CYS A 291 -21.01 0.06 28.22
N GLY A 292 -21.90 0.36 27.27
CA GLY A 292 -23.33 0.02 27.34
C GLY A 292 -24.10 0.77 28.43
N ASP A 293 -23.60 1.92 28.86
CA ASP A 293 -24.34 2.81 29.75
C ASP A 293 -25.39 3.61 28.96
N THR A 294 -26.36 4.16 29.68
CA THR A 294 -27.46 4.96 29.10
C THR A 294 -27.40 6.38 29.59
N ILE A 295 -27.70 7.34 28.70
CA ILE A 295 -27.79 8.76 29.04
C ILE A 295 -29.26 9.10 29.29
N PRO A 296 -29.62 9.80 30.38
CA PRO A 296 -30.97 10.30 30.59
C PRO A 296 -31.48 11.13 29.40
N LYS A 297 -32.77 11.02 29.09
CA LYS A 297 -33.37 11.69 27.93
C LYS A 297 -33.19 13.21 28.00
N GLU A 298 -33.24 13.76 29.22
CA GLU A 298 -33.08 15.17 29.52
C GLU A 298 -31.68 15.67 29.12
N GLU A 299 -30.63 14.92 29.45
CA GLU A 299 -29.25 15.22 29.05
C GLU A 299 -29.09 15.17 27.52
N VAL A 300 -29.71 14.19 26.85
CA VAL A 300 -29.71 14.11 25.38
C VAL A 300 -30.36 15.34 24.76
N HIS A 301 -31.46 15.83 25.31
CA HIS A 301 -32.10 17.07 24.85
C HIS A 301 -31.20 18.30 25.02
N VAL A 302 -30.47 18.41 26.14
CA VAL A 302 -29.49 19.48 26.34
C VAL A 302 -28.37 19.41 25.29
N LEU A 303 -27.84 18.21 25.02
CA LEU A 303 -26.77 18.02 24.01
C LEU A 303 -27.22 18.35 22.59
N MET A 304 -28.47 18.02 22.23
CA MET A 304 -29.03 18.33 20.91
C MET A 304 -29.45 19.80 20.77
N GLY A 305 -29.98 20.40 21.85
CA GLY A 305 -30.48 21.78 21.87
C GLY A 305 -29.39 22.85 21.88
N SER A 306 -28.18 22.50 22.32
CA SER A 306 -27.04 23.43 22.45
C SER A 306 -26.38 23.85 21.12
N GLY A 307 -27.04 23.63 19.96
CA GLY A 307 -26.52 24.12 18.69
C GLY A 307 -25.23 23.42 18.26
N GLY A 308 -25.26 22.08 18.28
CA GLY A 308 -24.23 21.22 17.71
C GLY A 308 -23.03 21.02 18.61
N LEU A 309 -22.60 19.76 18.74
CA LEU A 309 -21.21 19.41 18.93
C LEU A 309 -20.39 20.18 17.89
N ARG A 310 -20.00 21.43 18.18
CA ARG A 310 -19.08 22.18 17.34
C ARG A 310 -17.86 21.28 17.22
N ALA A 311 -17.66 20.74 16.03
CA ALA A 311 -16.48 19.96 15.73
C ALA A 311 -15.29 20.74 16.28
N PRO A 312 -14.40 20.10 17.08
CA PRO A 312 -13.27 20.82 17.67
C PRO A 312 -12.57 21.59 16.56
N ALA A 313 -12.41 22.90 16.75
CA ALA A 313 -11.84 23.79 15.76
C ALA A 313 -10.57 23.14 15.18
N PRO A 314 -10.38 23.13 13.85
CA PRO A 314 -9.25 22.46 13.24
C PRO A 314 -7.95 22.99 13.89
N ARG A 315 -7.15 22.07 14.44
CA ARG A 315 -5.82 22.35 14.99
C ARG A 315 -4.96 22.90 13.87
N GLY A 316 -4.86 24.23 13.78
CA GLY A 316 -4.10 24.92 12.73
C GLY A 316 -4.16 26.44 12.80
N ALA A 317 -5.16 27.03 13.45
CA ALA A 317 -5.17 28.47 13.72
C ALA A 317 -4.28 28.78 14.93
N VAL A 318 -2.99 28.99 14.70
CA VAL A 318 -2.13 29.73 15.63
C VAL A 318 -2.69 31.16 15.67
N PRO A 319 -3.17 31.67 16.82
CA PRO A 319 -3.56 33.06 16.90
C PRO A 319 -2.31 33.91 16.66
N GLY A 320 -2.35 34.72 15.61
CA GLY A 320 -1.29 35.67 15.30
C GLY A 320 -1.03 36.54 16.53
N THR A 321 0.22 36.56 16.98
CA THR A 321 0.73 37.48 18.00
C THR A 321 0.59 38.90 17.48
N ALA A 322 -0.51 39.58 17.86
CA ALA A 322 -0.62 41.01 17.73
C ALA A 322 0.37 41.64 18.74
N GLY A 323 1.37 42.34 18.21
CA GLY A 323 2.40 43.01 18.99
C GLY A 323 1.82 44.16 19.80
N CYS A 324 2.19 44.22 21.08
CA CYS A 324 2.16 45.46 21.84
C CYS A 324 3.35 46.31 21.39
N GLY A 325 3.08 47.41 20.69
CA GLY A 325 4.02 48.51 20.52
C GLY A 325 4.20 49.27 21.83
N ALA A 326 5.41 49.78 22.03
CA ALA A 326 5.81 50.71 23.08
C ALA A 326 5.31 52.14 22.78
#